data_AF-Q6H091-F1
#
_entry.id   AF-Q6H091-F1
#
_cell.length_a   1.000
_cell.length_b   1.000
_cell.length_c   1.000
_cell.angle_alpha   90.00
_cell.angle_beta   90.00
_cell.angle_gamma   90.00
#
_symmetry.space_group_name_H-M   'P 1'
#
loop_
_entity.id
_entity.type
_entity.pdbx_description
1 polymer ?
#
loop_
_entity_poly.entity_id
_entity_poly.type
_entity_poly.pdbx_seq_one_letter_code
_entity_poly.pdbx_strand_id
1 'polypeptide(L)' 'MAEEIVAVKRQLFQLRLQKATRQLDKPHQFKHARHRLAQLLTVEGERKRAASQQSQEQK' A
#
# COMPACT_ATOMS: atom_id res chain seq x y z
N MET A 1 -0.83 -6.38 -8.09
CA MET A 1 -0.14 -5.74 -6.93
C MET A 1 0.03 -4.24 -7.10
N ALA A 2 0.63 -3.74 -8.19
CA ALA A 2 0.72 -2.30 -8.42
C ALA A 2 -0.68 -1.62 -8.38
N GLU A 3 -1.68 -2.27 -8.97
CA GLU A 3 -3.08 -1.84 -8.93
C GLU A 3 -3.66 -1.80 -7.51
N GLU A 4 -3.38 -2.81 -6.67
CA GLU A 4 -3.81 -2.83 -5.27
C GLU A 4 -3.17 -1.69 -4.46
N ILE A 5 -1.89 -1.40 -4.69
CA ILE A 5 -1.20 -0.26 -4.07
C ILE A 5 -1.89 1.05 -4.45
N VAL A 6 -2.24 1.22 -5.73
CA VAL A 6 -2.97 2.40 -6.22
C VAL A 6 -4.37 2.46 -5.60
N ALA A 7 -5.08 1.35 -5.51
CA ALA A 7 -6.40 1.28 -4.89
C ALA A 7 -6.37 1.68 -3.41
N VAL A 8 -5.41 1.16 -2.64
CA VAL A 8 -5.24 1.51 -1.21
C VAL A 8 -4.83 2.98 -1.04
N LYS A 9 -4.00 3.53 -1.93
CA LYS A 9 -3.66 4.97 -1.93
C LYS A 9 -4.89 5.83 -2.21
N ARG A 10 -5.75 5.44 -3.17
CA ARG A 10 -7.03 6.11 -3.46
C ARG A 10 -7.97 6.05 -2.26
N GLN A 11 -8.07 4.89 -1.61
CA GLN A 11 -8.87 4.74 -0.38
C GLN A 11 -8.37 5.67 0.73
N LEU A 12 -7.05 5.75 0.98
CA LEU A 12 -6.49 6.68 1.96
C LEU A 12 -6.81 8.15 1.62
N PHE A 13 -6.78 8.51 0.33
CA PHE A 13 -7.18 9.84 -0.11
C PHE A 13 -8.66 10.13 0.21
N GLN A 14 -9.55 9.19 -0.12
CA GLN A 14 -10.98 9.33 0.18
C GLN A 14 -11.25 9.47 1.68
N LEU A 15 -10.57 8.67 2.51
CA LEU A 15 -10.69 8.78 3.97
C LEU A 15 -10.23 10.14 4.49
N ARG A 16 -9.14 10.70 3.94
CA ARG A 16 -8.66 12.06 4.28
C ARG A 16 -9.68 13.12 3.89
N LEU A 17 -10.31 12.98 2.72
CA LEU A 17 -11.36 13.87 2.27
C LEU A 17 -12.57 13.83 3.23
N GLN A 18 -13.05 12.63 3.58
CA GLN A 18 -14.14 12.45 4.55
C GLN A 18 -13.80 13.02 5.94
N LYS A 19 -12.54 12.88 6.38
CA LYS A 19 -12.06 13.50 7.61
C LYS A 19 -12.11 15.02 7.53
N ALA A 20 -11.72 15.61 6.40
CA ALA A 20 -11.78 17.05 6.18
C ALA A 20 -13.23 17.57 6.18
N THR A 21 -14.18 16.83 5.60
CA THR A 21 -15.61 17.17 5.63
C THR A 21 -16.29 16.86 6.96
N ARG A 22 -15.56 16.31 7.95
CA ARG A 22 -16.08 15.84 9.25
C ARG A 22 -17.17 14.76 9.13
N GLN A 23 -17.24 14.04 8.01
CA GLN A 23 -18.18 12.94 7.75
C GLN A 23 -17.52 11.57 7.89
N LEU A 24 -16.58 11.44 8.83
CA LEU A 24 -15.81 10.21 9.00
C LEU A 24 -16.47 9.29 10.03
N ASP A 25 -17.12 8.24 9.55
CA ASP A 25 -17.82 7.28 10.42
C ASP A 25 -16.88 6.26 11.09
N LYS A 26 -15.81 5.84 10.40
CA LYS A 26 -14.97 4.70 10.83
C LYS A 26 -13.47 5.06 10.87
N PRO A 27 -12.97 5.65 11.98
CA PRO A 27 -11.59 6.12 12.08
C PRO A 27 -10.53 5.01 11.96
N HIS A 28 -10.84 3.79 12.38
CA HIS A 28 -9.93 2.64 12.32
C HIS A 28 -9.56 2.23 10.88
N GLN A 29 -10.36 2.62 9.87
CA GLN A 29 -10.05 2.36 8.46
C GLN A 29 -8.73 2.98 8.02
N PHE A 30 -8.31 4.11 8.62
CA PHE A 30 -6.98 4.66 8.40
C PHE A 30 -5.87 3.70 8.84
N LYS A 31 -6.02 3.07 10.01
CA LYS A 31 -5.04 2.09 10.53
C LYS A 31 -4.94 0.90 9.59
N HIS A 32 -6.07 0.33 9.19
CA HIS A 32 -6.10 -0.83 8.29
C HIS A 32 -5.53 -0.51 6.91
N ALA A 33 -5.92 0.61 6.29
CA ALA A 33 -5.44 0.99 4.97
C ALA A 33 -3.93 1.29 4.96
N ARG A 34 -3.40 1.97 5.99
CA ARG A 34 -1.94 2.18 6.13
C ARG A 34 -1.20 0.86 6.33
N HIS A 35 -1.72 -0.03 7.16
CA HIS A 35 -1.08 -1.33 7.42
C HIS A 35 -1.06 -2.20 6.15
N ARG A 36 -2.18 -2.25 5.42
CA ARG A 36 -2.26 -2.95 4.14
C ARG A 36 -1.29 -2.38 3.11
N LEU A 37 -1.16 -1.05 3.04
CA LEU A 37 -0.19 -0.41 2.14
C LEU A 37 1.25 -0.82 2.48
N ALA A 38 1.62 -0.84 3.76
CA ALA A 38 2.95 -1.26 4.20
C ALA A 38 3.24 -2.71 3.82
N GLN A 39 2.30 -3.63 4.06
CA GLN A 39 2.43 -5.04 3.67
C GLN A 39 2.68 -5.19 2.16
N LEU A 40 1.89 -4.48 1.33
CA LEU A 40 2.03 -4.54 -0.12
C LEU A 40 3.41 -4.04 -0.60
N LEU A 41 3.90 -2.95 -0.01
CA LEU A 41 5.23 -2.41 -0.34
C LEU A 41 6.37 -3.34 0.11
N THR A 42 6.23 -4.01 1.26
CA THR A 42 7.22 -5.00 1.72
C THR A 42 7.32 -6.16 0.72
N VAL A 43 6.18 -6.74 0.33
CA VAL A 43 6.15 -7.85 -0.65
C VAL A 43 6.69 -7.40 -2.01
N GLU A 44 6.35 -6.20 -2.45
CA GLU A 44 6.91 -5.63 -3.69
C GLU A 44 8.44 -5.51 -3.62
N GLY A 45 8.96 -5.02 -2.50
CA GLY A 45 10.40 -4.89 -2.26
C GLY A 45 11.12 -6.23 -2.22
N GLU A 46 10.54 -7.24 -1.57
CA GLU A 46 11.07 -8.61 -1.55
C GLU A 46 11.16 -9.21 -2.95
N ARG A 47 10.10 -9.07 -3.76
CA ARG A 47 10.10 -9.54 -5.16
C ARG A 47 11.16 -8.86 -6.00
N LYS A 48 11.34 -7.55 -5.84
CA LYS A 48 12.40 -6.79 -6.54
C LYS A 48 13.80 -7.28 -6.15
N ARG A 49 14.04 -7.52 -4.85
CA ARG A 49 15.31 -8.07 -4.37
C ARG A 49 15.56 -9.46 -4.94
N ALA A 50 14.57 -10.34 -4.91
CA ALA A 50 14.68 -11.68 -5.49
C ALA A 50 15.02 -11.63 -6.99
N ALA A 51 14.34 -10.78 -7.77
CA ALA A 51 14.62 -10.60 -9.19
C ALA A 51 16.04 -10.07 -9.45
N SER A 52 16.54 -9.15 -8.61
CA SER A 52 17.93 -8.66 -8.72
C SER A 52 18.97 -9.74 -8.39
N GLN A 53 18.70 -10.60 -7.40
CA GLN A 53 19.59 -11.71 -7.02
C GLN A 53 19.68 -12.77 -8.12
N GLN A 54 18.54 -13.14 -8.72
CA GLN A 54 18.51 -14.07 -9.86
C GLN A 54 19.33 -13.56 -11.05
N SER A 55 19.31 -12.25 -11.29
CA SER A 55 20.09 -11.62 -12.37
C SER A 55 21.61 -11.62 -12.09
N GLN A 56 22.01 -11.73 -10.82
CA GLN A 56 23.42 -11.79 -10.40
C GLN A 56 23.97 -13.22 -10.46
N GLU A 57 23.17 -14.22 -10.10
CA GLU A 57 23.56 -15.65 -10.16
C GLU A 57 23.69 -16.18 -11.60
N GLN A 58 23.05 -15.54 -12.57
CA GLN A 58 23.10 -15.91 -13.99
C GLN A 58 24.32 -15.32 -14.74
N LYS A 59 25.15 -14.52 -14.08
CA LYS A 59 26.40 -13.95 -14.62
C LYS A 59 27.61 -14.65 -14.04
#